data_AF-A0A7S0MSI4-F1
#
_entry.id   AF-A0A7S0MSI4-F1
#
_cell.length_a   1.000
_cell.length_b   1.000
_cell.length_c   1.000
_cell.angle_alpha   90.00
_cell.angle_beta   90.00
_cell.angle_gamma   90.00
#
_symmetry.space_group_name_H-M   'P 1'
#
loop_
_entity.id
_entity.type
_entity.pdbx_description
1 polymer ?
#
loop_
_entity_poly.entity_id
_entity_poly.type
_entity_poly.pdbx_seq_one_letter_code
_entity_poly.pdbx_strand_id
1 'polypeptide(L)'
;FNHTFLLEGPMHGERPTPPPLDLRFGKVPLMSRWLDSGHFDYLLWIDADAVLVDFTQDAVKHLLQSHPQAHMIVCREPRDAQGFEVMNSGTILMKNSEWSRHFLRL
;
A
#
# COMPACT_ATOMS: atom_id res chain seq x y z
N PHE A 1 3.71 9.17 -19.45
CA PHE A 1 5.00 8.60 -19.85
C PHE A 1 4.87 7.07 -19.85
N ASN A 2 5.04 6.48 -21.04
CA ASN A 2 4.93 5.06 -21.32
C ASN A 2 6.19 4.34 -20.82
N HIS A 3 6.06 3.36 -19.93
CA HIS A 3 7.14 2.40 -19.67
C HIS A 3 6.79 1.07 -20.34
N THR A 4 7.08 1.00 -21.64
CA THR A 4 7.24 -0.26 -22.35
C THR A 4 8.66 -0.73 -22.08
N PHE A 5 8.81 -1.84 -21.35
CA PHE A 5 10.10 -2.52 -21.21
C PHE A 5 10.45 -3.18 -22.54
N LEU A 6 11.27 -2.51 -23.36
CA LEU A 6 11.87 -3.13 -24.55
C LEU A 6 13.10 -3.93 -24.11
N LEU A 7 12.93 -5.25 -24.02
CA LEU A 7 14.03 -6.21 -23.91
C LEU A 7 14.54 -6.52 -25.32
N GLU A 8 15.53 -5.75 -25.79
CA GLU A 8 16.34 -6.11 -26.95
C GLU A 8 17.50 -7.02 -26.50
N GLY A 9 17.42 -8.30 -26.85
CA GLY A 9 18.43 -9.33 -26.59
C GLY A 9 18.15 -10.57 -27.44
N PRO A 10 19.19 -11.35 -27.82
CA PRO A 10 19.20 -12.18 -29.02
C PRO A 10 18.20 -13.34 -28.98
N MET A 11 17.57 -13.55 -30.14
CA MET A 11 16.42 -14.42 -30.39
C MET A 11 16.79 -15.91 -30.55
N HIS A 12 17.50 -16.55 -29.62
CA HIS A 12 17.59 -18.02 -29.60
C HIS A 12 17.79 -18.58 -28.18
N GLY A 13 16.69 -18.97 -27.56
CA GLY A 13 16.59 -19.55 -26.22
C GLY A 13 15.23 -19.17 -25.63
N GLU A 14 14.46 -20.14 -25.13
CA GLU A 14 13.17 -19.85 -24.47
C GLU A 14 13.39 -18.76 -23.41
N ARG A 15 12.77 -17.59 -23.61
CA ARG A 15 12.84 -16.53 -22.60
C ARG A 15 12.28 -17.11 -21.31
N PRO A 16 13.00 -17.07 -20.18
CA PRO A 16 12.41 -17.44 -18.91
C PRO A 16 11.17 -16.57 -18.73
N THR A 17 10.02 -17.21 -18.50
CA THR A 17 8.80 -16.51 -18.16
C THR A 17 9.11 -15.65 -16.95
N PRO A 18 8.87 -14.33 -17.00
CA PRO A 18 9.02 -13.51 -15.80
C PRO A 18 8.15 -14.12 -14.71
N PRO A 19 8.60 -14.09 -13.44
CA PRO A 19 7.80 -14.60 -12.34
C PRO A 19 6.42 -13.95 -12.38
N PRO A 20 5.34 -14.68 -12.07
CA PRO A 20 4.00 -14.15 -12.11
C PRO A 20 3.92 -12.90 -11.24
N LEU A 21 3.36 -11.82 -11.81
CA LEU A 21 3.15 -10.58 -11.09
C LEU A 21 2.23 -10.85 -9.90
N ASP A 22 2.75 -10.72 -8.68
CA ASP A 22 1.93 -10.84 -7.49
C ASP A 22 1.11 -9.56 -7.31
N LEU A 23 -0.15 -9.63 -7.76
CA LEU A 23 -1.09 -8.51 -7.76
C LEU A 23 -1.32 -7.93 -6.36
N ARG A 24 -1.06 -8.69 -5.29
CA ARG A 24 -1.17 -8.21 -3.90
C ARG A 24 -0.24 -7.03 -3.62
N PHE A 25 0.88 -6.94 -4.34
CA PHE A 25 1.84 -5.84 -4.21
C PHE A 25 1.56 -4.67 -5.17
N GLY A 26 0.57 -4.78 -6.07
CA GLY A 26 0.24 -3.72 -7.03
C GLY A 26 -0.14 -2.38 -6.38
N LYS A 27 -0.59 -2.40 -5.13
CA LYS A 27 -0.89 -1.20 -4.35
C LYS A 27 0.32 -0.35 -4.01
N VAL A 28 1.49 -0.96 -3.79
CA VAL A 28 2.72 -0.25 -3.37
C VAL A 28 3.16 0.80 -4.40
N PRO A 29 3.38 0.49 -5.69
CA PRO A 29 3.77 1.50 -6.67
C PRO A 29 2.67 2.55 -6.91
N LEU A 30 1.40 2.16 -6.76
CA LEU A 30 0.28 3.10 -6.90
C LEU A 30 0.22 4.11 -5.74
N MET A 31 0.35 3.64 -4.51
CA MET A 31 0.44 4.48 -3.31
C MET A 31 1.63 5.41 -3.38
N SER A 32 2.81 4.91 -3.79
CA SER A 32 4.02 5.75 -3.93
C SER A 32 3.80 6.88 -4.92
N ARG A 33 3.20 6.59 -6.09
CA ARG A 33 2.90 7.61 -7.10
C ARG A 33 1.97 8.70 -6.57
N TRP A 34 0.96 8.32 -5.78
CA TRP A 34 0.02 9.28 -5.21
C TRP A 34 0.67 10.14 -4.11
N LEU A 35 1.51 9.55 -3.25
CA LEU A 35 2.25 10.34 -2.25
C LEU A 35 3.23 11.32 -2.91
N ASP A 36 3.93 10.89 -3.96
CA ASP A 36 4.87 11.72 -4.72
C ASP A 36 4.20 12.90 -5.45
N SER A 37 2.88 12.83 -5.69
CA SER A 37 2.12 13.94 -6.28
C SER A 37 2.03 15.17 -5.37
N GLY A 38 2.19 15.00 -4.06
CA GLY A 38 2.14 16.09 -3.08
C GLY A 38 0.76 16.75 -2.90
N HIS A 39 -0.30 16.22 -3.51
CA HIS A 39 -1.64 16.84 -3.46
C HIS A 39 -2.43 16.58 -2.18
N PHE A 40 -1.98 15.65 -1.34
CA PHE A 40 -2.71 15.21 -0.16
C PHE A 40 -1.76 15.08 1.05
N ASP A 41 -2.25 15.43 2.23
CA ASP A 41 -1.53 15.23 3.50
C ASP A 41 -1.57 13.77 3.96
N TYR A 42 -2.61 13.03 3.57
CA TYR A 42 -2.83 11.63 3.91
C TYR A 42 -3.40 10.87 2.72
N LEU A 43 -3.04 9.60 2.63
CA LEU A 43 -3.59 8.63 1.68
C LEU A 43 -4.26 7.51 2.47
N LEU A 44 -5.51 7.22 2.14
CA LEU A 44 -6.24 6.06 2.64
C LEU A 44 -6.37 5.03 1.51
N TRP A 45 -5.76 3.86 1.69
CA TRP A 45 -5.94 2.70 0.84
C TRP A 45 -7.03 1.80 1.41
N ILE A 46 -7.93 1.31 0.56
CA ILE A 46 -8.98 0.36 0.87
C ILE A 46 -9.00 -0.68 -0.26
N ASP A 47 -8.81 -1.96 0.07
CA ASP A 47 -8.92 -3.05 -0.90
C ASP A 47 -10.34 -3.12 -1.47
N ALA A 48 -10.48 -3.65 -2.69
CA ALA A 48 -11.76 -3.68 -3.40
C ALA A 48 -12.83 -4.59 -2.74
N ASP A 49 -12.43 -5.46 -1.83
CA ASP A 49 -13.28 -6.36 -1.05
C ASP A 49 -13.58 -5.84 0.37
N ALA A 50 -13.04 -4.67 0.75
CA ALA A 50 -13.37 -4.00 2.00
C ALA A 50 -14.59 -3.07 1.83
N VAL A 51 -15.47 -3.06 2.83
CA VAL A 51 -16.70 -2.26 2.83
C VAL A 51 -16.76 -1.37 4.06
N LEU A 52 -17.17 -0.11 3.85
CA LEU A 52 -17.47 0.82 4.92
C LEU A 52 -18.87 0.52 5.47
N VAL A 53 -18.97 0.24 6.77
CA VAL A 53 -20.23 -0.20 7.42
C VAL A 53 -20.77 0.79 8.45
N ASP A 54 -19.92 1.68 8.97
CA ASP A 54 -20.30 2.72 9.92
C ASP A 54 -19.96 4.10 9.33
N PHE A 55 -20.99 4.93 9.17
CA PHE A 55 -20.91 6.29 8.65
C PHE A 55 -21.34 7.33 9.69
N THR A 56 -21.55 6.91 10.94
CA THR A 56 -22.00 7.79 12.03
C THR A 56 -20.86 8.54 12.69
N GLN A 57 -19.61 8.10 12.48
CA GLN A 57 -18.41 8.68 13.09
C GLN A 57 -17.34 8.99 12.04
N ASP A 58 -16.58 10.06 12.29
CA ASP A 58 -15.40 10.40 11.51
C ASP A 58 -14.19 9.61 12.04
N ALA A 59 -14.15 8.32 11.71
CA ALA A 59 -13.13 7.40 12.19
C ALA A 59 -11.71 7.86 11.81
N VAL A 60 -11.53 8.42 10.61
CA VAL A 60 -10.22 8.92 10.14
C VAL A 60 -9.74 10.05 11.03
N LYS A 61 -10.60 11.04 11.30
CA LYS A 61 -10.24 12.15 12.20
C LYS A 61 -9.89 11.66 13.60
N HIS A 62 -10.67 10.74 14.16
CA HIS A 62 -10.38 10.17 15.48
C HIS A 62 -9.02 9.46 15.53
N LEU A 63 -8.69 8.67 14.50
CA LEU A 63 -7.39 8.00 14.39
C LEU A 63 -6.23 9.00 14.32
N LEU A 64 -6.34 10.03 13.48
CA LEU A 64 -5.31 11.07 13.33
C LEU A 64 -5.09 11.87 14.62
N GLN A 65 -6.17 12.16 15.35
CA GLN A 65 -6.09 12.85 16.65
C GLN A 65 -5.46 11.98 17.73
N SER A 66 -5.72 10.67 17.71
CA SER A 66 -5.21 9.72 18.71
C SER A 66 -3.75 9.35 18.46
N HIS A 67 -3.29 9.46 17.21
CA HIS A 67 -1.93 9.08 16.79
C HIS A 67 -1.27 10.16 15.91
N PRO A 68 -1.05 11.39 16.42
CA PRO A 68 -0.61 12.53 15.60
C PRO A 68 0.81 12.38 15.01
N GLN A 69 1.62 11.49 15.59
CA GLN A 69 3.00 11.20 15.15
C GLN A 69 3.08 9.96 14.24
N ALA A 70 1.98 9.25 14.01
CA ALA A 70 2.00 8.06 13.17
C ALA A 70 2.19 8.44 11.69
N HIS A 71 3.17 7.80 11.05
CA HIS A 71 3.35 7.90 9.60
C HIS A 71 2.47 6.92 8.83
N MET A 72 2.12 5.80 9.48
CA MET A 72 1.28 4.74 8.94
C MET A 72 0.42 4.16 10.05
N ILE A 73 -0.86 3.92 9.76
CA ILE A 73 -1.82 3.23 10.61
C ILE A 73 -2.39 2.08 9.78
N VAL A 74 -2.34 0.88 10.34
CA VAL A 74 -2.85 -0.36 9.75
C VAL A 74 -3.74 -1.08 10.74
N CYS A 75 -4.65 -1.90 10.22
CA CYS A 75 -5.46 -2.74 11.10
C CYS A 75 -4.63 -3.93 11.60
N ARG A 76 -4.94 -4.35 12.82
CA ARG A 76 -4.39 -5.56 13.42
C ARG A 76 -5.30 -6.74 13.10
N GLU A 77 -4.74 -7.87 12.65
CA GLU A 77 -5.47 -9.14 12.62
C GLU A 77 -5.48 -9.81 13.99
N PRO A 78 -6.48 -10.68 14.26
CA PRO A 78 -6.39 -11.65 15.34
C PRO A 78 -5.10 -12.46 15.22
N ARG A 79 -4.53 -12.85 16.37
CA ARG A 79 -3.34 -13.71 16.38
C ARG A 79 -3.64 -15.02 15.66
N ASP A 80 -2.69 -15.48 14.85
CA ASP A 80 -2.78 -16.82 14.27
C ASP A 80 -2.64 -17.90 15.37
N ALA A 81 -2.82 -19.17 14.97
CA ALA A 81 -2.72 -20.31 15.89
C ALA A 81 -1.32 -20.46 16.51
N GLN A 82 -0.30 -19.80 15.94
CA GLN A 82 1.07 -19.77 16.43
C GLN A 82 1.36 -18.53 17.29
N GLY A 83 0.38 -17.64 17.48
CA GLY A 83 0.48 -16.45 18.32
C GLY A 83 1.11 -15.25 17.63
N PHE A 84 1.37 -15.30 16.32
CA PHE A 84 1.89 -14.15 15.57
C PHE A 84 0.78 -13.12 15.35
N GLU A 85 1.10 -11.86 15.65
CA GLU A 85 0.26 -10.72 15.29
C GLU A 85 0.58 -10.36 13.84
N VAL A 86 -0.39 -10.59 12.96
CA VAL A 86 -0.31 -10.18 11.56
C VAL A 86 -1.02 -8.84 11.42
N MET A 87 -0.52 -8.00 10.50
CA MET A 87 -1.19 -6.76 10.13
C MET A 87 -2.06 -6.96 8.89
N ASN A 88 -3.22 -6.29 8.86
CA ASN A 88 -4.05 -6.21 7.67
C ASN A 88 -3.53 -5.07 6.81
N SER A 89 -3.16 -5.37 5.57
CA SER A 89 -2.76 -4.34 4.60
C SER A 89 -3.90 -3.95 3.64
N GLY A 90 -5.10 -4.47 3.84
CA GLY A 90 -6.28 -4.16 3.05
C GLY A 90 -6.97 -2.86 3.44
N THR A 91 -6.60 -2.27 4.58
CA THR A 91 -6.86 -0.86 4.86
C THR A 91 -5.61 -0.22 5.46
N ILE A 92 -5.12 0.85 4.83
CA ILE A 92 -3.90 1.54 5.25
C ILE A 92 -4.15 3.04 5.22
N LEU A 93 -3.92 3.73 6.34
CA LEU A 93 -3.87 5.19 6.39
C LEU A 93 -2.40 5.62 6.49
N MET A 94 -1.92 6.39 5.52
CA MET A 94 -0.52 6.79 5.44
C MET A 94 -0.38 8.30 5.32
N LYS A 95 0.44 8.91 6.16
CA LYS A 95 0.79 10.33 6.10
C LYS A 95 1.70 10.58 4.91
N ASN A 96 1.48 11.65 4.16
CA ASN A 96 2.39 12.09 3.11
C ASN A 96 3.63 12.76 3.72
N SER A 97 4.58 11.93 4.10
CA SER A 97 5.83 12.32 4.75
C SER A 97 7.03 11.73 4.03
N GLU A 98 8.21 12.28 4.27
CA GLU A 98 9.46 11.72 3.75
C GLU A 98 9.63 10.25 4.16
N TRP A 99 9.32 9.92 5.42
CA TRP A 99 9.34 8.55 5.92
C TRP A 99 8.48 7.62 5.08
N SER A 100 7.23 8.01 4.79
CA SER A 100 6.29 7.16 4.04
C SER A 100 6.71 6.94 2.60
N ARG A 101 7.25 7.98 1.95
CA ARG A 101 7.80 7.85 0.58
C ARG A 101 9.03 6.96 0.55
N HIS A 102 9.87 7.01 1.57
CA HIS A 102 11.01 6.10 1.71
C HIS A 102 10.56 4.66 1.96
N PHE A 103 9.61 4.46 2.88
CA PHE A 103 9.07 3.16 3.24
C PHE A 103 8.52 2.38 2.03
N LEU A 104 7.79 3.04 1.12
CA LEU A 104 7.21 2.41 -0.08
C LEU A 104 8.24 2.07 -1.18
N ARG A 105 9.52 2.38 -0.96
CA ARG A 105 10.62 2.10 -1.91
C ARG A 105 11.57 1.01 -1.41
N LEU A 106 11.35 0.48 -0.19
CA LEU A 106 12.06 -0.67 0.37
C LEU A 106 11.60 -1.97 -0.29
#